data_AF-A0A7C7H621-F1
#
_entry.id   AF-A0A7C7H621-F1
#
_cell.length_a   1.000
_cell.length_b   1.000
_cell.length_c   1.000
_cell.angle_alpha   90.00
_cell.angle_beta   90.00
_cell.angle_gamma   90.00
#
_symmetry.space_group_name_H-M   'P 1'
#
loop_
_entity.id
_entity.type
_entity.pdbx_description
1 polymer ?
#
loop_
_entity_poly.entity_id
_entity_poly.type
_entity_poly.pdbx_seq_one_letter_code
_entity_poly.pdbx_strand_id
1 'polypeptide(L)' 'MSLSLDSTQAVLAPIVATREVGEQTWVIDVEIEDITSDFGPGQFAMLSLAENSPTVIARPFSLYERPAPNRFTFLIQKM' A
#
# COMPACT_ATOMS: atom_id res chain seq x y z
N MET A 1 23.94 20.98 -10.75
CA MET A 1 22.64 21.54 -10.30
C MET A 1 21.94 20.49 -9.46
N SER A 2 21.28 20.97 -8.43
CA SER A 2 20.59 20.29 -7.32
C SER A 2 19.60 19.19 -7.73
N LEU A 3 19.53 18.16 -6.87
CA LEU A 3 18.63 17.00 -6.91
C LEU A 3 17.15 17.41 -7.09
N SER A 4 16.47 16.84 -8.09
CA SER A 4 15.01 16.74 -8.10
C SER A 4 14.64 15.29 -7.77
N LEU A 5 14.21 15.08 -6.52
CA LEU A 5 13.45 13.91 -6.10
C LEU A 5 11.98 14.33 -6.06
N ASP A 6 11.42 14.72 -7.21
CA ASP A 6 9.98 14.98 -7.34
C ASP A 6 9.28 13.73 -7.87
N SER A 7 9.05 12.74 -7.01
CA SER A 7 8.13 11.62 -7.34
C SER A 7 7.76 10.79 -6.11
N THR A 8 7.32 11.42 -5.03
CA THR A 8 6.66 10.72 -3.92
C THR A 8 5.28 11.32 -3.69
N GLN A 9 4.49 11.41 -4.76
CA GLN A 9 3.09 11.79 -4.64
C GLN A 9 2.36 10.65 -3.93
N ALA A 10 1.80 10.93 -2.76
CA ALA A 10 0.92 9.98 -2.10
C ALA A 10 -0.33 9.76 -2.97
N VAL A 11 -0.65 8.51 -3.23
CA VAL A 11 -1.86 8.12 -3.96
C VAL A 11 -2.87 7.61 -2.96
N LEU A 12 -4.08 8.16 -2.99
CA LEU A 12 -5.19 7.62 -2.21
C LEU A 12 -5.70 6.36 -2.91
N ALA A 13 -5.74 5.26 -2.18
CA ALA A 13 -6.17 3.96 -2.67
C ALA A 13 -7.29 3.42 -1.78
N PRO A 14 -8.49 3.13 -2.31
CA PRO A 14 -9.51 2.42 -1.55
C PRO A 14 -9.06 1.01 -1.20
N ILE A 15 -9.40 0.57 0.01
CA ILE A 15 -9.37 -0.85 0.38
C ILE A 15 -10.61 -1.50 -0.23
N VAL A 16 -10.41 -2.41 -1.18
CA VAL A 16 -11.50 -3.06 -1.93
C VAL A 16 -11.85 -4.44 -1.38
N ALA A 17 -10.97 -5.05 -0.59
CA ALA A 17 -11.26 -6.28 0.14
C ALA A 17 -10.38 -6.40 1.39
N THR A 18 -10.94 -7.03 2.43
CA THR A 18 -10.24 -7.37 3.66
C THR A 18 -10.62 -8.79 4.04
N ARG A 19 -9.63 -9.62 4.39
CA ARG A 19 -9.86 -10.97 4.87
C ARG A 19 -8.90 -11.31 6.00
N GLU A 20 -9.39 -12.05 6.98
CA GLU A 20 -8.55 -12.61 8.03
C GLU A 20 -7.93 -13.92 7.54
N VAL A 21 -6.61 -14.06 7.69
CA VAL A 21 -5.86 -15.26 7.26
C VAL A 21 -5.17 -15.97 8.42
N GLY A 22 -5.37 -15.48 9.64
CA GLY A 22 -4.90 -16.05 10.89
C GLY A 22 -5.29 -15.15 12.06
N GLU A 23 -5.15 -15.67 13.29
CA GLU A 23 -5.59 -14.98 14.52
C GLU A 23 -5.05 -13.55 14.63
N GLN A 24 -3.84 -13.29 14.09
CA GLN A 24 -3.15 -12.00 14.14
C GLN A 24 -2.84 -11.41 12.76
N THR A 25 -3.49 -11.85 11.69
CA THR A 25 -3.10 -11.43 10.33
C THR A 25 -4.29 -11.17 9.43
N TRP A 26 -4.28 -10.00 8.82
CA TRP A 26 -5.21 -9.58 7.77
C TRP A 26 -4.49 -9.54 6.44
N VAL A 27 -5.21 -9.88 5.39
CA VAL A 27 -4.87 -9.47 4.03
C VAL A 27 -5.81 -8.35 3.62
N ILE A 28 -5.23 -7.25 3.13
CA ILE A 28 -5.96 -6.17 2.49
C ILE A 28 -5.62 -6.14 1.01
N ASP A 29 -6.63 -5.92 0.18
CA ASP A 29 -6.44 -5.59 -1.23
C ASP A 29 -6.78 -4.11 -1.40
N VAL A 30 -5.89 -3.37 -2.06
CA VAL A 30 -6.14 -2.00 -2.48
C VAL A 30 -6.17 -1.92 -4.00
N GLU A 31 -7.00 -1.04 -4.51
CA GLU A 31 -7.09 -0.76 -5.95
C GLU A 31 -6.61 0.66 -6.22
N ILE A 32 -5.75 0.81 -7.22
CA ILE A 32 -5.23 2.11 -7.64
C ILE A 32 -5.48 2.24 -9.13
N GLU A 33 -6.43 3.10 -9.51
CA GLU A 33 -6.69 3.44 -10.90
C GLU A 33 -5.50 4.21 -11.48
N ASP A 34 -5.22 4.00 -12.77
CA ASP A 34 -4.21 4.73 -13.55
C ASP A 34 -2.75 4.62 -13.06
N ILE A 35 -2.39 3.53 -12.36
CA ILE A 35 -1.00 3.27 -12.01
C ILE A 35 -0.28 2.42 -13.06
N THR A 36 0.68 3.03 -13.77
CA THR A 36 1.70 2.30 -14.53
C THR A 36 2.91 2.08 -13.63
N SER A 37 2.96 0.94 -12.96
CA SER A 37 4.03 0.62 -12.02
C SER A 37 4.52 -0.81 -12.20
N ASP A 38 5.84 -0.99 -12.14
CA ASP A 38 6.49 -2.31 -12.06
C ASP A 38 6.52 -2.85 -10.62
N PHE A 39 5.83 -2.18 -9.68
CA PHE A 39 5.73 -2.58 -8.28
C PHE A 39 5.15 -3.99 -8.13
N GLY A 40 5.94 -4.89 -7.58
CA GLY A 40 5.67 -6.33 -7.52
C GLY A 40 5.97 -6.96 -6.16
N PRO A 41 5.63 -8.25 -5.99
CA PRO A 41 5.78 -8.94 -4.71
C PRO A 41 7.20 -8.87 -4.14
N GLY A 42 7.30 -8.66 -2.83
CA GLY A 42 8.58 -8.51 -2.12
C GLY A 42 9.17 -7.09 -2.13
N GLN A 43 8.63 -6.18 -2.95
CA GLN A 43 8.95 -4.75 -2.86
C GLN A 43 8.09 -4.07 -1.79
N PHE A 44 8.52 -2.89 -1.32
CA PHE A 44 7.86 -2.17 -0.23
C PHE A 44 7.14 -0.92 -0.73
N ALA A 45 5.93 -0.67 -0.21
CA ALA A 45 5.22 0.58 -0.31
C ALA A 45 5.09 1.24 1.06
N MET A 46 5.08 2.57 1.09
CA MET A 46 4.82 3.35 2.29
C MET A 46 3.32 3.56 2.41
N LEU A 47 2.66 2.86 3.34
CA LEU A 47 1.22 3.00 3.58
C LEU A 47 0.96 3.88 4.79
N SER A 48 -0.03 4.75 4.68
CA SER A 48 -0.57 5.52 5.79
C SER A 48 -2.09 5.50 5.73
N LEU A 49 -2.75 5.56 6.88
CA LEU A 49 -4.19 5.71 6.94
C LEU A 49 -4.52 7.19 6.79
N ALA A 50 -5.44 7.50 5.87
CA ALA A 50 -5.81 8.88 5.55
C ALA A 50 -6.57 9.58 6.69
N GLU A 51 -7.14 8.85 7.63
CA GLU A 51 -8.01 9.39 8.67
C GLU A 51 -7.27 9.65 10.00
N ASN A 52 -7.48 10.85 10.55
CA ASN A 52 -7.28 11.23 11.96
C ASN A 52 -5.85 11.54 12.47
N SER A 53 -4.88 11.86 11.61
CA SER A 53 -3.58 12.34 12.11
C SER A 53 -3.15 13.63 11.42
N PRO A 54 -2.78 14.70 12.18
CA PRO A 54 -2.15 15.89 11.59
C PRO A 54 -0.78 15.58 10.96
N THR A 55 -0.25 14.38 11.22
CA THR A 55 0.98 13.85 10.65
C THR A 55 0.69 12.54 9.93
N VAL A 56 0.88 12.50 8.61
CA VAL A 56 0.83 11.26 7.83
C VAL A 56 2.03 10.40 8.22
N ILE A 57 1.85 9.48 9.17
CA ILE A 57 2.89 8.51 9.53
C ILE A 57 2.75 7.33 8.57
N ALA A 58 3.59 7.31 7.55
CA ALA A 58 3.67 6.19 6.63
C ALA A 58 4.59 5.10 7.20
N ARG A 59 4.18 3.83 7.06
CA ARG A 59 4.97 2.66 7.47
C ARG A 59 5.25 1.78 6.25
N PRO A 60 6.42 1.13 6.18
CA PRO A 60 6.73 0.22 5.08
C PRO A 60 5.93 -1.07 5.21
N PHE A 61 5.26 -1.46 4.13
CA PHE A 61 4.62 -2.77 3.99
C PHE A 61 5.09 -3.41 2.69
N SER A 62 5.42 -4.69 2.75
CA SER A 62 5.76 -5.46 1.56
C SER A 62 4.51 -5.78 0.75
N LEU A 63 4.59 -5.66 -0.57
CA LEU A 63 3.59 -6.22 -1.46
C LEU A 63 3.65 -7.74 -1.34
N TYR A 64 2.53 -8.33 -0.96
CA TYR A 64 2.39 -9.78 -0.84
C TYR A 64 2.09 -10.41 -2.19
N GLU A 65 1.12 -9.86 -2.92
CA GLU A 65 0.65 -10.38 -4.20
C GLU A 65 0.14 -9.22 -5.08
N ARG A 66 0.13 -9.44 -6.40
CA ARG A 66 -0.46 -8.52 -7.39
C ARG A 66 -1.39 -9.31 -8.33
N PRO A 67 -2.64 -9.58 -7.93
CA PRO A 67 -3.56 -10.41 -8.70
C PRO A 67 -4.05 -9.76 -10.00
N ALA A 68 -3.95 -8.43 -10.12
CA ALA A 68 -4.27 -7.67 -11.32
C ALA A 68 -3.36 -6.43 -11.44
N PRO A 69 -3.20 -5.81 -12.62
CA PRO A 69 -2.31 -4.67 -12.81
C PRO A 69 -2.55 -3.50 -11.85
N ASN A 70 -3.80 -3.26 -11.47
CA ASN A 70 -4.23 -2.16 -10.59
C ASN A 70 -4.50 -2.60 -9.14
N ARG A 71 -4.32 -3.89 -8.81
CA ARG A 71 -4.69 -4.46 -7.51
C ARG A 71 -3.48 -4.94 -6.75
N PHE A 72 -3.28 -4.39 -5.56
CA PHE A 72 -2.12 -4.60 -4.72
C PHE A 72 -2.56 -5.21 -3.40
N THR A 73 -1.95 -6.33 -3.04
CA THR A 73 -2.33 -7.07 -1.83
C THR A 73 -1.23 -6.95 -0.78
N PHE A 74 -1.60 -6.60 0.45
CA PHE A 74 -0.69 -6.44 1.58
C PHE A 74 -1.11 -7.35 2.74
N LEU A 75 -0.11 -7.91 3.43
CA LEU A 75 -0.31 -8.60 4.71
C LEU A 75 -0.09 -7.62 5.86
N ILE A 76 -1.07 -7.51 6.74
CA ILE A 76 -1.06 -6.61 7.89
C ILE A 76 -1.19 -7.44 9.16
N GLN A 77 -0.28 -7.24 10.10
CA GLN A 77 -0.40 -7.83 11.43
C GLN A 77 -1.41 -7.03 12.26
N LYS A 78 -2.34 -7.73 12.92
CA LYS A 78 -3.21 -7.11 13.93
C LYS A 78 -2.36 -6.64 15.10
N MET A 79 -2.61 -5.42 15.58
CA MET A 79 -2.09 -4.94 16.86
C MET A 79 -3.08 -5.26 17.97
#